data_AF-A0A0R1ZSG5-F1
#
_entry.id   AF-A0A0R1ZSG5-F1
#
_cell.length_a   1.000
_cell.length_b   1.000
_cell.length_c   1.000
_cell.angle_alpha   90.00
_cell.angle_beta   90.00
_cell.angle_gamma   90.00
#
_symmetry.space_group_name_H-M   'P 1'
#
loop_
_entity.id
_entity.type
_entity.pdbx_description
1 polymer ?
#
loop_
_entity_poly.entity_id
_entity_poly.type
_entity_poly.pdbx_seq_one_letter_code
_entity_poly.pdbx_strand_id
1 'polypeptide(L)'
;MQALLDKVRTLSVKADGQKDEEYQAITEFTMQKVVDDVANYTHVPIEELPEALDTTIVALALNAIAELGLLNAVSDDNAAVASLSEGDTSVSFVSPLAAYQALSGANTITTNYQAKLNTFRVVKR
;
A
#
# COMPACT_ATOMS: atom_id res chain seq x y z
N MET A 1 -12.17 -1.71 8.34
CA MET A 1 -11.34 -0.94 7.38
C MET A 1 -10.57 0.22 8.01
N GLN A 2 -11.20 1.11 8.79
CA GLN A 2 -10.50 2.27 9.42
C GLN A 2 -9.20 1.87 10.16
N ALA A 3 -9.25 0.80 10.97
CA ALA A 3 -8.10 0.32 11.73
C ALA A 3 -6.92 -0.19 10.88
N LEU A 4 -7.17 -0.65 9.64
CA LEU A 4 -6.11 -1.09 8.72
C LEU A 4 -5.45 0.10 8.04
N LEU A 5 -6.26 1.11 7.69
CA LEU A 5 -5.77 2.37 7.16
C LEU A 5 -4.87 3.09 8.16
N ASP A 6 -5.26 3.12 9.44
CA ASP A 6 -4.45 3.71 10.51
C ASP A 6 -3.10 2.98 10.68
N LYS A 7 -3.10 1.65 10.56
CA LYS A 7 -1.86 0.85 10.58
C LYS A 7 -0.95 1.19 9.41
N VAL A 8 -1.48 1.27 8.18
CA VAL A 8 -0.68 1.67 7.02
C VAL A 8 -0.15 3.08 7.16
N ARG A 9 -0.95 4.02 7.67
CA ARG A 9 -0.50 5.41 7.90
C ARG A 9 0.59 5.51 8.96
N THR A 10 0.53 4.67 9.99
CA THR A 10 1.57 4.60 11.03
C THR A 10 2.89 4.07 10.47
N LEU A 11 2.83 3.11 9.55
CA LEU A 11 4.01 2.46 8.99
C LEU A 11 4.61 3.22 7.80
N SER A 12 3.77 3.89 7.01
CA SER A 12 4.18 4.76 5.90
C SER A 12 4.07 6.21 6.33
N VAL A 13 5.06 6.71 7.07
CA VAL A 13 5.06 8.10 7.56
C VAL A 13 5.05 9.07 6.37
N LYS A 14 4.37 10.20 6.53
CA LYS A 14 4.32 11.27 5.52
C LYS A 14 5.69 11.97 5.41
N ALA A 15 6.15 12.24 4.19
CA ALA A 15 7.35 13.04 3.97
C ALA A 15 7.11 14.54 4.25
N ASP A 16 8.15 15.23 4.73
CA ASP A 16 8.14 16.67 4.94
C ASP A 16 7.93 17.40 3.61
N GLY A 17 6.80 18.12 3.48
CA GLY A 17 6.40 18.84 2.27
C GLY A 17 5.27 18.20 1.46
N GLN A 18 4.88 16.96 1.74
CA GLN A 18 3.69 16.37 1.12
C GLN A 18 2.41 16.95 1.77
N LYS A 19 1.40 17.30 0.94
CA LYS A 19 0.11 17.73 1.45
C LYS A 19 -0.61 16.56 2.12
N ASP A 20 -1.22 16.82 3.28
CA ASP A 20 -1.97 15.80 4.02
C ASP A 20 -3.11 15.20 3.19
N GLU A 21 -3.77 16.02 2.37
CA GLU A 21 -4.86 15.59 1.49
C GLU A 21 -4.38 14.60 0.42
N GLU A 22 -3.22 14.84 -0.19
CA GLU A 22 -2.65 13.97 -1.22
C GLU A 22 -2.18 12.65 -0.61
N TYR A 23 -1.52 12.71 0.54
CA TYR A 23 -1.09 11.54 1.30
C TYR A 23 -2.29 10.69 1.75
N GLN A 24 -3.34 11.32 2.29
CA GLN A 24 -4.55 10.62 2.70
C GLN A 24 -5.27 9.96 1.52
N ALA A 25 -5.41 10.68 0.40
CA ALA A 25 -6.05 10.14 -0.80
C ALA A 25 -5.28 8.94 -1.38
N ILE A 26 -3.95 9.01 -1.44
CA ILE A 26 -3.11 7.91 -1.95
C ILE A 26 -3.19 6.69 -1.03
N THR A 27 -3.08 6.88 0.29
CA THR A 27 -3.13 5.76 1.26
C THR A 27 -4.50 5.09 1.29
N GLU A 28 -5.58 5.87 1.27
CA GLU A 28 -6.96 5.37 1.24
C GLU A 28 -7.25 4.60 -0.05
N PHE A 29 -6.89 5.18 -1.19
CA PHE A 29 -7.10 4.53 -2.48
C PHE A 29 -6.30 3.23 -2.62
N THR A 30 -5.04 3.23 -2.16
CA THR A 30 -4.20 2.02 -2.18
C THR A 30 -4.81 0.92 -1.32
N MET A 31 -5.26 1.26 -0.12
CA MET A 31 -5.92 0.31 0.78
C MET A 31 -7.19 -0.27 0.15
N GLN A 32 -8.06 0.59 -0.40
CA GLN A 32 -9.29 0.14 -1.04
C GLN A 32 -9.01 -0.83 -2.19
N LYS A 33 -8.07 -0.48 -3.07
CA LYS A 33 -7.69 -1.35 -4.18
C LYS A 33 -7.17 -2.71 -3.70
N VAL A 34 -6.30 -2.74 -2.69
CA VAL A 34 -5.76 -4.00 -2.16
C VAL A 34 -6.86 -4.87 -1.55
N VAL A 35 -7.79 -4.27 -0.82
CA VAL A 35 -8.95 -4.98 -0.26
C VAL A 35 -9.81 -5.56 -1.38
N ASP A 36 -10.10 -4.77 -2.42
CA ASP A 36 -10.86 -5.22 -3.58
C ASP A 36 -10.15 -6.37 -4.31
N ASP A 37 -8.84 -6.25 -4.54
CA ASP A 37 -8.02 -7.28 -5.20
C ASP A 37 -7.99 -8.58 -4.36
N VAL A 38 -7.88 -8.47 -3.03
CA VAL A 38 -7.93 -9.63 -2.12
C VAL A 38 -9.31 -10.28 -2.13
N ALA A 39 -10.39 -9.51 -2.04
CA ALA A 39 -11.76 -10.01 -2.11
C ALA A 39 -12.05 -10.71 -3.44
N ASN A 40 -11.62 -10.10 -4.56
CA ASN A 40 -11.74 -10.69 -5.89
C ASN A 40 -10.92 -11.99 -6.01
N TYR A 41 -9.73 -12.04 -5.42
CA TYR A 41 -8.88 -13.23 -5.45
C TYR A 41 -9.46 -14.38 -4.62
N THR A 42 -9.89 -14.11 -3.39
CA THR A 42 -10.44 -15.12 -2.47
C THR A 42 -11.88 -15.49 -2.81
N HIS A 43 -12.56 -14.68 -3.63
CA HIS A 43 -13.99 -14.78 -3.93
C HIS A 43 -14.88 -14.63 -2.70
N VAL A 44 -14.38 -13.92 -1.68
CA VAL A 44 -15.09 -13.63 -0.44
C VAL A 44 -15.55 -12.17 -0.48
N PRO A 45 -16.83 -11.86 -0.18
CA PRO A 45 -17.29 -10.49 -0.05
C PRO A 45 -16.42 -9.69 0.94
N ILE A 46 -16.20 -8.41 0.68
CA ILE A 46 -15.36 -7.54 1.54
C ILE A 46 -15.85 -7.56 3.00
N GLU A 47 -17.16 -7.61 3.21
CA GLU A 47 -17.80 -7.65 4.53
C GLU A 47 -17.57 -8.97 5.28
N GLU A 48 -17.24 -10.05 4.57
CA GLU A 48 -17.00 -11.38 5.11
C GLU A 48 -15.51 -11.76 5.11
N LEU A 49 -14.62 -10.81 4.80
CA LEU A 49 -13.18 -11.07 4.82
C LEU A 49 -12.74 -11.40 6.26
N PRO A 50 -12.06 -12.54 6.46
CA PRO A 50 -11.62 -12.94 7.79
C PRO A 50 -10.52 -12.01 8.31
N GLU A 51 -10.59 -11.65 9.59
CA GLU A 51 -9.59 -10.80 10.28
C GLU A 51 -8.16 -11.36 10.20
N ALA A 52 -8.01 -12.67 9.99
CA ALA A 52 -6.71 -13.31 9.76
C ALA A 52 -5.97 -12.74 8.53
N LEU A 53 -6.70 -12.16 7.56
CA LEU A 53 -6.13 -11.51 6.38
C LEU A 53 -5.73 -10.06 6.61
N ASP A 54 -6.13 -9.42 7.72
CA ASP A 54 -5.84 -8.00 8.00
C ASP A 54 -4.36 -7.66 7.88
N THR A 55 -3.51 -8.49 8.48
CA THR A 55 -2.05 -8.29 8.42
C THR A 55 -1.52 -8.49 7.01
N THR A 56 -2.12 -9.38 6.23
CA THR A 56 -1.76 -9.63 4.83
C THR A 56 -2.17 -8.44 3.95
N ILE A 57 -3.37 -7.90 4.14
CA ILE A 57 -3.89 -6.72 3.44
C ILE A 57 -2.98 -5.51 3.71
N VAL A 58 -2.62 -5.26 4.96
CA VAL A 58 -1.68 -4.18 5.33
C VAL A 58 -0.33 -4.38 4.64
N ALA A 59 0.22 -5.58 4.66
CA ALA A 59 1.51 -5.85 4.04
C ALA A 59 1.48 -5.72 2.50
N LEU A 60 0.39 -6.13 1.85
CA LEU A 60 0.18 -5.94 0.42
C LEU A 60 0.06 -4.46 0.05
N ALA A 61 -0.62 -3.66 0.87
CA ALA A 61 -0.70 -2.22 0.67
C ALA A 61 0.66 -1.53 0.82
N LEU A 62 1.46 -1.90 1.82
CA LEU A 62 2.82 -1.39 1.99
C LEU A 62 3.72 -1.77 0.81
N ASN A 63 3.64 -3.02 0.35
CA ASN A 63 4.38 -3.46 -0.84
C ASN A 63 3.96 -2.68 -2.08
N ALA A 64 2.66 -2.48 -2.32
CA ALA A 64 2.18 -1.72 -3.47
C ALA A 64 2.66 -0.25 -3.42
N ILE A 65 2.66 0.38 -2.25
CA ILE A 65 3.20 1.73 -2.05
C ILE A 65 4.69 1.77 -2.38
N ALA A 66 5.47 0.82 -1.88
CA ALA A 66 6.90 0.75 -2.06
C ALA A 66 7.31 0.44 -3.52
N GLU A 67 6.67 -0.56 -4.14
CA GLU A 67 6.98 -1.00 -5.50
C GLU A 67 6.62 0.04 -6.56
N LEU A 68 5.52 0.77 -6.36
CA LEU A 68 5.07 1.81 -7.28
C LEU A 68 5.62 3.20 -6.93
N GLY A 69 6.41 3.33 -5.86
CA GLY A 69 6.97 4.60 -5.40
C GLY A 69 5.91 5.67 -5.14
N LEU A 70 4.72 5.27 -4.65
CA LEU A 70 3.56 6.17 -4.50
C LEU A 70 3.78 7.20 -3.41
N LEU A 71 4.52 6.80 -2.39
CA LEU A 71 4.95 7.66 -1.30
C LEU A 71 6.47 7.66 -1.32
N ASN A 72 7.04 8.84 -1.16
CA ASN A 72 8.47 8.94 -0.90
C ASN A 72 8.73 8.23 0.42
N ALA A 73 9.68 7.29 0.43
CA ALA A 73 10.19 6.78 1.68
C ALA A 73 10.63 8.00 2.50
N VAL A 74 10.00 8.22 3.66
CA VAL A 74 10.65 9.03 4.68
C VAL A 74 11.99 8.35 4.85
N SER A 75 13.06 9.07 4.52
CA SER A 75 14.42 8.64 4.81
C SER A 75 14.37 8.06 6.20
N ASP A 76 14.54 6.75 6.30
CA ASP A 76 14.59 6.11 7.60
C ASP A 76 15.83 6.72 8.25
N ASP A 77 15.63 7.72 9.12
CA ASP A 77 16.71 8.38 9.84
C ASP A 77 17.44 7.37 10.76
N ASN A 78 16.97 6.11 10.86
CA ASN A 78 17.66 4.98 11.47
C ASN A 78 18.34 4.00 10.50
N ALA A 79 18.20 4.16 9.18
CA ALA A 79 19.02 3.45 8.21
C ALA A 79 20.33 4.21 8.03
N ALA A 80 21.43 3.66 8.58
CA ALA A 80 22.78 4.19 8.54
C ALA A 80 23.08 5.01 7.25
N VAL A 81 23.13 6.34 7.39
CA VAL A 81 23.32 7.29 6.30
C VAL A 81 24.71 7.08 5.67
N ALA A 82 24.76 6.37 4.55
CA ALA A 82 26.01 5.99 3.91
C ALA A 82 26.60 7.09 3.00
N SER A 83 25.81 8.11 2.61
CA SER A 83 26.28 9.24 1.80
C SER A 83 25.15 10.27 1.63
N LEU A 84 25.41 11.53 2.00
CA LEU A 84 24.60 12.69 1.57
C LEU A 84 25.38 13.40 0.44
N SER A 85 24.87 13.32 -0.80
CA SER A 85 25.39 14.12 -1.92
C SER A 85 24.52 15.37 -2.05
N GLU A 86 25.01 16.47 -1.48
CA GLU A 86 24.38 17.79 -1.43
C GLU A 86 24.49 18.48 -2.79
N GLY A 87 23.62 18.12 -3.73
CA GLY A 87 23.60 18.73 -5.06
C GLY A 87 22.40 18.24 -5.86
N ASP A 88 21.31 19.01 -5.80
CA ASP A 88 20.03 18.76 -6.48
C ASP A 88 19.15 17.65 -5.85
N THR A 89 18.58 17.93 -4.68
CA THR A 89 17.46 17.13 -4.13
C THR A 89 16.14 17.79 -4.50
N SER A 90 15.72 17.62 -5.74
CA SER A 90 14.35 17.95 -6.14
C SER A 90 13.39 16.85 -5.67
N VAL A 91 12.65 17.08 -4.58
CA VAL A 91 11.62 16.14 -4.10
C VAL A 91 10.40 16.24 -5.00
N SER A 92 10.17 15.22 -5.83
CA SER A 92 8.96 15.11 -6.65
C SER A 92 7.91 14.28 -5.90
N PHE A 93 6.71 14.85 -5.75
CA PHE A 93 5.57 14.14 -5.17
C PHE A 93 4.66 13.62 -6.28
N VAL A 94 4.21 12.38 -6.12
CA VAL A 94 3.23 11.77 -7.04
C VAL A 94 1.86 12.38 -6.76
N SER A 95 1.18 12.89 -7.79
CA SER A 95 -0.19 13.38 -7.64
C SER A 95 -1.16 12.21 -7.42
N PRO A 96 -2.29 12.40 -6.72
CA PRO A 96 -3.28 11.34 -6.51
C PRO A 96 -3.78 10.68 -7.82
N LEU A 97 -3.89 11.46 -8.90
CA LEU A 97 -4.28 10.95 -10.21
C LEU A 97 -3.20 10.04 -10.83
N ALA A 98 -1.93 10.41 -10.71
CA ALA A 98 -0.82 9.57 -11.18
C ALA A 98 -0.71 8.28 -10.36
N ALA A 99 -0.92 8.37 -9.03
CA ALA A 99 -0.97 7.21 -8.15
C ALA A 99 -2.13 6.26 -8.53
N TYR A 100 -3.31 6.81 -8.85
CA TYR A 100 -4.45 6.03 -9.34
C TYR A 100 -4.10 5.26 -10.63
N GLN A 101 -3.49 5.93 -11.60
CA GLN A 101 -3.09 5.30 -12.86
C GLN A 101 -2.08 4.17 -12.64
N ALA A 102 -1.05 4.41 -11.84
CA ALA A 102 -0.05 3.39 -11.50
C ALA A 102 -0.68 2.17 -10.81
N LEU A 103 -1.54 2.41 -9.82
CA LEU A 103 -2.25 1.35 -9.11
C LEU A 103 -3.23 0.60 -10.01
N SER A 104 -3.99 1.28 -10.87
CA SER A 104 -4.98 0.61 -11.75
C SER A 104 -4.35 -0.43 -12.67
N GLY A 105 -3.13 -0.20 -13.16
CA GLY A 105 -2.38 -1.14 -14.00
C GLY A 105 -1.56 -2.18 -13.23
N ALA A 106 -1.39 -2.00 -11.91
CA ALA A 106 -0.57 -2.87 -11.09
C ALA A 106 -1.37 -4.03 -10.48
N ASN A 107 -0.74 -5.20 -10.43
CA ASN A 107 -1.22 -6.33 -9.65
C ASN A 107 -0.70 -6.19 -8.21
N THR A 108 -1.60 -5.98 -7.26
CA THR A 108 -1.22 -5.84 -5.85
C THR A 108 -0.95 -7.19 -5.18
N ILE A 109 -1.41 -8.31 -5.76
CA ILE A 109 -1.26 -9.65 -5.20
C ILE A 109 0.10 -10.24 -5.57
N THR A 110 1.06 -10.10 -4.66
CA THR A 110 2.40 -10.68 -4.83
C THR A 110 2.43 -12.18 -4.49
N THR A 111 3.32 -12.92 -5.15
CA THR A 111 3.44 -14.39 -5.03
C THR A 111 3.66 -14.87 -3.59
N ASN A 112 4.35 -14.07 -2.77
CA ASN A 112 4.65 -14.41 -1.37
C ASN A 112 3.40 -14.55 -0.49
N TYR A 113 2.29 -13.87 -0.83
CA TYR A 113 1.05 -13.93 -0.06
C TYR A 113 0.01 -14.86 -0.68
N GLN A 114 0.23 -15.38 -1.90
CA GLN A 114 -0.71 -16.28 -2.57
C GLN A 114 -0.98 -17.55 -1.77
N ALA A 115 0.03 -18.13 -1.09
CA ALA A 115 -0.16 -19.32 -0.25
C ALA A 115 -1.15 -19.07 0.90
N LYS A 116 -1.08 -17.90 1.55
CA LYS A 116 -2.02 -17.49 2.60
C LYS A 116 -3.41 -17.23 2.02
N LEU A 117 -3.49 -16.48 0.92
CA LEU A 117 -4.76 -16.16 0.28
C LEU A 117 -5.48 -17.40 -0.26
N ASN A 118 -4.74 -18.38 -0.79
CA ASN A 118 -5.29 -19.65 -1.27
C ASN A 118 -5.97 -20.47 -0.17
N THR A 119 -5.58 -20.28 1.10
CA THR A 119 -6.21 -20.99 2.23
C THR A 119 -7.65 -20.53 2.47
N PHE A 120 -7.95 -19.27 2.12
CA PHE A 120 -9.27 -18.66 2.27
C PHE A 120 -10.04 -18.58 0.96
N ARG A 121 -9.44 -19.03 -0.15
CA ARG A 121 -10.07 -18.98 -1.47
C ARG A 121 -11.20 -19.99 -1.56
N VAL A 122 -12.40 -19.50 -1.79
CA VAL A 122 -13.57 -20.35 -2.03
C VAL A 122 -13.67 -20.62 -3.52
N VAL A 123 -13.39 -21.86 -3.93
CA VAL A 123 -13.64 -22.28 -5.32
C VAL A 123 -15.15 -22.40 -5.47
N LYS A 124 -15.78 -21.51 -6.27
CA LYS A 124 -17.18 -21.69 -6.66
C LYS A 124 -17.33 -23.06 -7.31
N ARG A 125 -18.11 -23.94 -6.66
CA ARG A 125 -18.57 -25.20 -7.24
C ARG A 125 -19.69 -24.93 -8.24
#